data_AF-A0A922MW76-F1
#
_entry.id   AF-A0A922MW76-F1
#
_cell.length_a   1.000
_cell.length_b   1.000
_cell.length_c   1.000
_cell.angle_alpha   90.00
_cell.angle_beta   90.00
_cell.angle_gamma   90.00
#
_symmetry.space_group_name_H-M   'P 1'
#
loop_
_entity.id
_entity.type
_entity.pdbx_description
1 polymer ?
#
loop_
_entity_poly.entity_id
_entity_poly.type
_entity_poly.pdbx_seq_one_letter_code
_entity_poly.pdbx_strand_id
1 'polypeptide(L)'
;MNKTIKSGVRELLFRMISKFEEKQQEKDVEFKQKQDCLRVVLNFLGNLKDVAGVDEIVKTIENLSNLEQKDRIRTQNQYLDDIASITGKKRPHKPTVSDLDSFDIDAIRNKINEFYIVRKQVPTLRTLLVELRESIGFNGCRETLRRLLLSNGYEFKKNKNERSLLIERYDISAWRHRFLRTMALKRREGKSIIYLDETYIHKNYKPKKSWQGPSTSGAIENVSIGKRYIIVHAGSEKGPVPNSLLVFSSKSKMADYHHDMNAVNFNKWLREKLIPNLNEPSVIVMDNASYHSIIVNKAPTSQNRKDDIREWLTLNNIPFEDYHTKAELLCFVKRNTPEPVYEADELLKENGHEVLRLPPYHCDLNAIELIWSLAKRKVASKNLGLAAAEFERIIKDSFESITSEEWKKMTDHVIHVENKYKERDRITENNLESFIINVGNSDSSDSYESFQIEVLDSDFDYGSE
;
A
#
# COMPACT_ATOMS: atom_id res chain seq x y z
N MET A 1 26.49 -2.97 20.87
CA MET A 1 26.84 -2.88 22.31
C MET A 1 25.58 -3.08 23.13
N ASN A 2 25.47 -4.24 23.78
CA ASN A 2 24.45 -4.54 24.78
C ASN A 2 24.46 -3.46 25.86
N LYS A 3 23.35 -2.74 26.04
CA LYS A 3 23.17 -1.90 27.23
C LYS A 3 22.75 -2.80 28.37
N THR A 4 23.75 -3.32 29.06
CA THR A 4 23.63 -4.02 30.34
C THR A 4 22.81 -3.14 31.28
N ILE A 5 21.60 -3.59 31.61
CA ILE A 5 20.77 -2.99 32.66
C ILE A 5 21.63 -3.03 33.94
N LYS A 6 21.87 -1.86 34.56
CA LYS A 6 22.68 -1.74 35.79
C LYS A 6 22.20 -2.79 36.80
N SER A 7 23.12 -3.60 37.33
CA SER A 7 22.79 -4.84 38.07
C SER A 7 21.77 -4.65 39.19
N GLY A 8 21.77 -3.48 39.86
CA GLY A 8 20.80 -3.14 40.91
C GLY A 8 19.33 -3.04 40.43
N VAL A 9 19.07 -2.62 39.19
CA VAL A 9 17.70 -2.58 38.63
C VAL A 9 17.20 -3.98 38.30
N ARG A 10 18.11 -4.84 37.84
CA ARG A 10 17.82 -6.26 37.55
C ARG A 10 17.53 -7.02 38.84
N GLU A 11 18.29 -6.76 39.90
CA GLU A 11 18.07 -7.37 41.22
C GLU A 11 16.75 -6.92 41.86
N LEU A 12 16.38 -5.64 41.74
CA LEU A 12 15.09 -5.13 42.19
C LEU A 12 13.92 -5.78 41.44
N LEU A 13 14.03 -5.92 40.10
CA LEU A 13 13.04 -6.61 39.26
C LEU A 13 12.86 -8.07 39.66
N PHE A 14 13.95 -8.81 39.91
CA PHE A 14 13.85 -10.18 40.38
C PHE A 14 13.17 -10.28 41.74
N ARG A 15 13.49 -9.39 42.70
CA ARG A 15 12.80 -9.38 44.01
C ARG A 15 11.31 -9.04 43.90
N MET A 16 10.92 -8.17 42.96
CA MET A 16 9.51 -7.85 42.72
C MET A 16 8.75 -9.02 42.08
N ILE A 17 9.38 -9.72 41.12
CA ILE A 17 8.82 -10.92 40.50
C ILE A 17 8.65 -12.03 41.54
N SER A 18 9.68 -12.31 42.35
CA SER A 18 9.59 -13.35 43.40
C SER A 18 8.51 -13.05 44.45
N LYS A 19 8.40 -11.79 44.93
CA LYS A 19 7.30 -11.41 45.85
C LYS A 19 5.91 -11.52 45.22
N PHE A 20 5.81 -11.33 43.91
CA PHE A 20 4.55 -11.51 43.20
C PHE A 20 4.21 -12.99 43.03
N GLU A 21 5.19 -13.83 42.69
CA GLU A 21 5.04 -15.28 42.62
C GLU A 21 4.61 -15.87 43.98
N GLU A 22 5.20 -15.40 45.09
CA GLU A 22 4.78 -15.76 46.45
C GLU A 22 3.31 -15.38 46.72
N LYS A 23 2.92 -14.13 46.41
CA LYS A 23 1.52 -13.69 46.57
C LYS A 23 0.54 -14.39 45.63
N GLN A 24 0.99 -14.79 44.45
CA GLN A 24 0.19 -15.61 43.53
C GLN A 24 -0.01 -17.01 44.08
N GLN A 25 1.02 -17.63 44.66
CA GLN A 25 0.88 -18.92 45.33
C GLN A 25 -0.09 -18.85 46.51
N GLU A 26 -0.03 -17.81 47.35
CA GLU A 26 -0.99 -17.61 48.45
C GLU A 26 -2.44 -17.50 47.93
N LYS A 27 -2.66 -16.70 46.88
CA LYS A 27 -3.98 -16.55 46.26
C LYS A 27 -4.45 -17.80 45.52
N ASP A 28 -3.55 -18.55 44.90
CA ASP A 28 -3.86 -19.82 44.24
C ASP A 28 -4.27 -20.88 45.26
N VAL A 29 -3.68 -20.88 46.46
CA VAL A 29 -4.12 -21.74 47.58
C VAL A 29 -5.53 -21.34 48.04
N GLU A 30 -5.79 -20.05 48.26
CA GLU A 30 -7.12 -19.56 48.64
C GLU A 30 -8.18 -19.85 47.56
N PHE A 31 -7.82 -19.68 46.28
CA PHE A 31 -8.67 -19.98 45.14
C PHE A 31 -8.98 -21.47 45.05
N LYS A 32 -7.97 -22.33 45.24
CA LYS A 32 -8.16 -23.78 45.23
C LYS A 32 -9.07 -24.23 46.37
N GLN A 33 -8.93 -23.63 47.56
CA GLN A 33 -9.85 -23.86 48.67
C GLN A 33 -11.29 -23.45 48.33
N LYS A 34 -11.50 -22.27 47.73
CA LYS A 34 -12.83 -21.82 47.28
C LYS A 34 -13.43 -22.74 46.22
N GLN A 35 -12.64 -23.15 45.21
CA GLN A 35 -13.09 -24.10 44.19
C GLN A 35 -13.41 -25.47 44.79
N ASP A 36 -12.62 -25.95 45.74
CA ASP A 36 -12.89 -27.20 46.44
C ASP A 36 -14.19 -27.11 47.26
N CYS A 37 -14.44 -25.99 47.94
CA CYS A 37 -15.72 -25.73 48.61
C CYS A 37 -16.90 -25.72 47.63
N LEU A 38 -16.80 -25.00 46.50
CA LEU A 38 -17.85 -24.97 45.48
C LEU A 38 -18.09 -26.35 44.87
N ARG A 39 -17.03 -27.16 44.67
CA ARG A 39 -17.16 -28.55 44.19
C ARG A 39 -17.87 -29.45 45.21
N VAL A 40 -17.58 -29.30 46.50
CA VAL A 40 -18.28 -30.05 47.57
C VAL A 40 -19.77 -29.69 47.58
N VAL A 41 -20.10 -28.40 47.44
CA VAL A 41 -21.49 -27.93 47.36
C VAL A 41 -22.19 -28.47 46.10
N LEU A 42 -21.54 -28.44 44.94
CA LEU A 42 -22.09 -28.99 43.70
C LEU A 42 -22.33 -30.50 43.79
N ASN A 43 -21.41 -31.26 44.40
CA ASN A 43 -21.57 -32.69 44.60
C ASN A 43 -22.72 -33.02 45.57
N PHE A 44 -22.90 -32.21 46.61
CA PHE A 44 -24.03 -32.36 47.54
C PHE A 44 -25.37 -32.07 46.84
N LEU A 45 -25.44 -30.99 46.07
CA LEU A 45 -26.64 -30.62 45.30
C LEU A 45 -26.96 -31.66 44.20
N GLY A 46 -25.93 -32.25 43.58
CA GLY A 46 -26.08 -33.34 42.62
C GLY A 46 -26.69 -34.63 43.18
N ASN A 47 -26.76 -34.78 44.51
CA ASN A 47 -27.43 -35.91 45.17
C ASN A 47 -28.91 -35.62 45.52
N LEU A 48 -29.39 -34.39 45.31
CA LEU A 48 -30.75 -33.92 45.66
C LEU A 48 -31.66 -33.77 44.42
N LYS A 49 -31.43 -34.58 43.37
CA LYS A 49 -31.93 -34.41 41.98
C LYS A 49 -33.44 -34.23 41.75
N ASP A 50 -34.28 -34.33 42.78
CA ASP A 50 -35.74 -34.20 42.65
C ASP A 50 -36.35 -33.01 43.41
N VAL A 51 -35.53 -32.03 43.82
CA VAL A 51 -36.02 -30.80 44.48
C VAL A 51 -36.08 -29.63 43.50
N ALA A 52 -37.27 -29.04 43.34
CA ALA A 52 -37.49 -27.90 42.46
C ALA A 52 -36.59 -26.71 42.86
N GLY A 53 -35.85 -26.15 41.90
CA GLY A 53 -34.95 -25.00 42.08
C GLY A 53 -33.46 -25.35 42.22
N VAL A 54 -33.09 -26.63 42.36
CA VAL A 54 -31.69 -27.05 42.47
C VAL A 54 -30.88 -26.74 41.21
N ASP A 55 -31.45 -26.89 40.03
CA ASP A 55 -30.77 -26.61 38.75
C ASP A 55 -30.38 -25.14 38.58
N GLU A 56 -31.19 -24.21 39.10
CA GLU A 56 -30.93 -22.77 39.05
C GLU A 56 -29.79 -22.39 40.01
N ILE A 57 -29.73 -23.05 41.17
CA ILE A 57 -28.64 -22.89 42.14
C ILE A 57 -27.32 -23.44 41.55
N VAL A 58 -27.35 -24.62 40.92
CA VAL A 58 -26.19 -25.23 40.24
C VAL A 58 -25.64 -24.29 39.18
N LYS A 59 -26.50 -23.75 38.31
CA LYS A 59 -26.10 -22.80 37.26
C LYS A 59 -25.52 -21.50 37.82
N THR A 60 -26.05 -21.03 38.95
CA THR A 60 -25.53 -19.83 39.62
C THR A 60 -24.13 -20.07 40.20
N ILE A 61 -23.90 -21.25 40.79
CA ILE A 61 -22.59 -21.63 41.33
C ILE A 61 -21.55 -21.82 40.21
N GLU A 62 -21.93 -22.41 39.08
CA GLU A 62 -21.05 -22.52 37.90
C GLU A 62 -20.66 -21.14 37.34
N ASN A 63 -21.61 -20.20 37.31
CA ASN A 63 -21.35 -18.81 36.89
C ASN A 63 -20.40 -18.09 37.86
N LEU A 64 -20.53 -18.29 39.17
CA LEU A 64 -19.64 -17.72 40.18
C LEU A 64 -18.20 -18.25 40.00
N SER A 65 -18.04 -19.56 39.77
CA SER A 65 -16.72 -20.17 39.48
C SER A 65 -16.07 -19.58 38.22
N ASN A 66 -16.86 -19.35 37.17
CA ASN A 66 -16.38 -18.74 35.92
C ASN A 66 -16.03 -17.26 36.07
N LEU A 67 -16.76 -16.51 36.91
CA LEU A 67 -16.46 -15.11 37.22
C LEU A 67 -15.14 -14.99 37.99
N GLU A 68 -14.92 -15.81 39.00
CA GLU A 68 -13.66 -15.81 39.76
C GLU A 68 -12.44 -16.14 38.87
N GLN A 69 -12.58 -17.07 37.90
CA GLN A 69 -11.52 -17.35 36.92
C GLN A 69 -11.20 -16.16 36.01
N LYS A 70 -12.22 -15.42 35.56
CA LYS A 70 -12.04 -14.23 34.71
C LYS A 70 -11.36 -13.09 35.47
N ASP A 71 -11.72 -12.87 36.72
CA ASP A 71 -11.10 -11.83 37.56
C ASP A 71 -9.63 -12.13 37.87
N ARG A 72 -9.25 -13.41 37.99
CA ARG A 72 -7.85 -13.85 38.13
C ARG A 72 -7.00 -13.50 36.89
N ILE A 73 -7.49 -13.81 35.69
CA ILE A 73 -6.81 -13.47 34.43
C ILE A 73 -6.68 -11.95 34.27
N ARG A 74 -7.74 -11.20 34.63
CA ARG A 74 -7.74 -9.74 34.58
C ARG A 74 -6.67 -9.15 35.49
N THR A 75 -6.55 -9.64 36.72
CA THR A 75 -5.55 -9.17 37.69
C THR A 75 -4.12 -9.48 37.25
N GLN A 76 -3.88 -10.64 36.62
CA GLN A 76 -2.58 -11.02 36.08
C GLN A 76 -2.17 -10.12 34.90
N ASN A 77 -3.08 -9.83 33.98
CA ASN A 77 -2.84 -8.93 32.86
C ASN A 77 -2.60 -7.48 33.33
N GLN A 78 -3.36 -7.00 34.32
CA GLN A 78 -3.17 -5.68 34.92
C GLN A 78 -1.76 -5.53 35.51
N TYR A 79 -1.26 -6.55 36.20
CA TYR A 79 0.09 -6.55 36.76
C TYR A 79 1.20 -6.60 35.69
N LEU A 80 0.99 -7.37 34.62
CA LEU A 80 1.90 -7.41 33.47
C LEU A 80 1.95 -6.05 32.75
N ASP A 81 0.81 -5.36 32.64
CA ASP A 81 0.71 -4.02 32.09
C ASP A 81 1.38 -2.96 32.99
N ASP A 82 1.22 -3.07 34.32
CA ASP A 82 1.87 -2.17 35.28
C ASP A 82 3.40 -2.34 35.25
N ILE A 83 3.91 -3.58 35.18
CA ILE A 83 5.34 -3.85 34.97
C ILE A 83 5.83 -3.31 33.62
N ALA A 84 5.04 -3.49 32.55
CA ALA A 84 5.38 -2.97 31.23
C ALA A 84 5.44 -1.43 31.22
N SER A 85 4.60 -0.76 32.01
CA SER A 85 4.60 0.69 32.17
C SER A 85 5.84 1.21 32.91
N ILE A 86 6.34 0.47 33.90
CA ILE A 86 7.52 0.81 34.71
C ILE A 86 8.81 0.52 33.94
N THR A 87 8.83 -0.54 33.13
CA THR A 87 10.03 -1.00 32.39
C THR A 87 10.16 -0.44 30.98
N GLY A 88 9.10 0.17 30.44
CA GLY A 88 9.09 0.69 29.08
C GLY A 88 8.41 2.04 28.97
N LYS A 89 9.19 3.13 28.89
CA LYS A 89 8.74 4.30 28.13
C LYS A 89 8.39 3.81 26.73
N LYS A 90 7.10 3.73 26.40
CA LYS A 90 6.62 3.53 25.04
C LYS A 90 7.33 4.56 24.17
N ARG A 91 8.25 4.11 23.31
CA ARG A 91 8.79 4.98 22.28
C ARG A 91 7.61 5.36 21.38
N PRO A 92 7.41 6.65 21.08
CA PRO A 92 6.41 7.03 20.10
C PRO A 92 6.70 6.25 18.82
N HIS A 93 5.65 5.60 18.30
CA HIS A 93 5.71 4.89 17.03
C HIS A 93 6.21 5.88 15.98
N LYS A 94 7.38 5.60 15.40
CA LYS A 94 7.89 6.39 14.27
C LYS A 94 7.19 5.84 13.02
N PRO A 95 6.50 6.68 12.25
CA PRO A 95 5.85 6.21 11.03
C PRO A 95 6.86 5.54 10.11
N THR A 96 6.46 4.39 9.58
CA THR A 96 7.18 3.64 8.56
C THR A 96 6.74 4.11 7.17
N VAL A 97 7.54 3.84 6.13
CA VAL A 97 7.21 4.22 4.73
C VAL A 97 5.84 3.66 4.30
N SER A 98 5.39 2.59 4.94
CA SER A 98 4.08 1.93 4.75
C SER A 98 2.85 2.71 5.24
N ASP A 99 3.03 3.82 5.96
CA ASP A 99 1.92 4.60 6.55
C ASP A 99 1.55 5.86 5.75
N LEU A 100 2.30 6.15 4.68
CA LEU A 100 2.06 7.30 3.80
C LEU A 100 1.22 6.82 2.62
N ASP A 101 0.11 7.51 2.35
CA ASP A 101 -0.68 7.21 1.16
C ASP A 101 -0.07 7.86 -0.10
N SER A 102 -0.62 7.52 -1.25
CA SER A 102 -0.24 8.09 -2.54
C SER A 102 -0.24 9.62 -2.54
N PHE A 103 -1.20 10.24 -1.84
CA PHE A 103 -1.37 11.68 -1.76
C PHE A 103 -0.25 12.36 -0.96
N ASP A 104 0.22 11.73 0.12
CA ASP A 104 1.37 12.22 0.90
C ASP A 104 2.66 12.24 0.04
N ILE A 105 2.86 11.21 -0.78
CA ILE A 105 4.00 11.11 -1.70
C ILE A 105 3.96 12.24 -2.73
N ASP A 106 2.79 12.52 -3.29
CA ASP A 106 2.61 13.59 -4.27
C ASP A 106 2.78 14.98 -3.67
N ALA A 107 2.32 15.19 -2.44
CA ALA A 107 2.58 16.42 -1.72
C ALA A 107 4.10 16.66 -1.54
N ILE A 108 4.85 15.60 -1.22
CA ILE A 108 6.31 15.66 -1.09
C ILE A 108 6.97 15.99 -2.43
N ARG A 109 6.56 15.35 -3.53
CA ARG A 109 7.03 15.65 -4.89
C ARG A 109 6.76 17.09 -5.29
N ASN A 110 5.54 17.59 -5.05
CA ASN A 110 5.18 18.99 -5.32
C ASN A 110 6.09 19.94 -4.54
N LYS A 111 6.39 19.62 -3.27
CA LYS A 111 7.23 20.48 -2.44
C LYS A 111 8.68 20.50 -2.89
N ILE A 112 9.25 19.36 -3.28
CA ILE A 112 10.59 19.29 -3.87
C ILE A 112 10.68 20.16 -5.12
N ASN A 113 9.67 20.10 -5.99
CA ASN A 113 9.61 20.93 -7.18
C ASN A 113 9.47 22.42 -6.86
N GLU A 114 8.70 22.79 -5.82
CA GLU A 114 8.61 24.19 -5.35
C GLU A 114 9.98 24.76 -4.96
N PHE A 115 10.82 23.97 -4.27
CA PHE A 115 12.18 24.37 -3.91
C PHE A 115 13.00 24.76 -5.14
N TYR A 116 12.91 24.00 -6.23
CA TYR A 116 13.65 24.28 -7.46
C TYR A 116 13.03 25.37 -8.33
N ILE A 117 11.71 25.34 -8.52
CA ILE A 117 11.01 26.21 -9.48
C ILE A 117 10.78 27.60 -8.87
N VAL A 118 10.23 27.65 -7.66
CA VAL A 118 9.79 28.89 -7.02
C VAL A 118 10.92 29.46 -6.18
N ARG A 119 11.52 28.65 -5.30
CA ARG A 119 12.53 29.14 -4.35
C ARG A 119 13.93 29.22 -4.94
N LYS A 120 14.17 28.61 -6.12
CA LYS A 120 15.48 28.50 -6.77
C LYS A 120 16.58 28.01 -5.82
N GLN A 121 16.23 27.08 -4.94
CA GLN A 121 17.10 26.53 -3.90
C GLN A 121 17.14 25.01 -3.98
N VAL A 122 18.32 24.43 -3.74
CA VAL A 122 18.47 22.97 -3.67
C VAL A 122 17.91 22.47 -2.33
N PRO A 123 16.83 21.64 -2.32
CA PRO A 123 16.29 21.10 -1.09
C PRO A 123 17.27 20.09 -0.48
N THR A 124 17.62 20.29 0.79
CA THR A 124 18.30 19.28 1.60
C THR A 124 17.26 18.46 2.37
N LEU A 125 17.63 17.27 2.82
CA LEU A 125 16.76 16.48 3.70
C LEU A 125 16.34 17.22 4.97
N ARG A 126 17.11 18.22 5.45
CA ARG A 126 16.76 19.02 6.62
C ARG A 126 15.73 20.10 6.28
N THR A 127 15.98 20.88 5.23
CA THR A 127 15.08 21.97 4.81
C THR A 127 13.76 21.42 4.34
N LEU A 128 13.79 20.33 3.55
CA LEU A 128 12.58 19.65 3.10
C LEU A 128 11.77 19.09 4.27
N LEU A 129 12.42 18.51 5.28
CA LEU A 129 11.71 17.92 6.43
C LEU A 129 11.04 18.97 7.33
N VAL A 130 11.65 20.14 7.52
CA VAL A 130 11.00 21.26 8.24
C VAL A 130 9.76 21.71 7.50
N GLU A 131 9.91 21.94 6.20
CA GLU A 131 8.82 22.43 5.37
C GLU A 131 7.68 21.42 5.23
N LEU A 132 7.98 20.13 5.08
CA LEU A 132 6.96 19.08 5.03
C LEU A 132 6.24 18.91 6.38
N ARG A 133 6.90 19.18 7.51
CA ARG A 133 6.25 19.20 8.82
C ARG A 133 5.24 20.32 8.94
N GLU A 134 5.60 21.50 8.45
CA GLU A 134 4.75 22.69 8.53
C GLU A 134 3.60 22.64 7.53
N SER A 135 3.87 22.21 6.29
CA SER A 135 2.89 22.26 5.20
C SER A 135 1.94 21.06 5.17
N ILE A 136 2.44 19.84 5.38
CA ILE A 136 1.66 18.60 5.25
C ILE A 136 1.58 17.80 6.55
N GLY A 137 2.13 18.30 7.66
CA GLY A 137 2.09 17.60 8.94
C GLY A 137 2.95 16.33 8.98
N PHE A 138 3.99 16.24 8.14
CA PHE A 138 4.81 15.04 8.01
C PHE A 138 5.51 14.65 9.32
N ASN A 139 5.11 13.53 9.94
CA ASN A 139 5.65 13.05 11.22
C ASN A 139 6.90 12.13 11.06
N GLY A 140 7.43 11.98 9.85
CA GLY A 140 8.62 11.17 9.62
C GLY A 140 9.91 11.79 10.17
N CYS A 141 10.90 10.93 10.40
CA CYS A 141 12.26 11.39 10.69
C CYS A 141 13.07 11.51 9.39
N ARG A 142 14.24 12.17 9.45
CA ARG A 142 15.12 12.40 8.27
C ARG A 142 15.41 11.12 7.49
N GLU A 143 15.62 10.01 8.18
CA GLU A 143 15.91 8.70 7.56
C GLU A 143 14.67 8.07 6.92
N THR A 144 13.47 8.36 7.44
CA THR A 144 12.20 7.98 6.82
C THR A 144 12.02 8.74 5.51
N LEU A 145 12.24 10.06 5.54
CA LEU A 145 12.18 10.89 4.34
C LEU A 145 13.21 10.44 3.29
N ARG A 146 14.46 10.14 3.69
CA ARG A 146 15.47 9.63 2.75
C ARG A 146 15.03 8.32 2.07
N ARG A 147 14.54 7.35 2.84
CA ARG A 147 14.05 6.07 2.29
C ARG A 147 12.88 6.27 1.36
N LEU A 148 11.95 7.16 1.72
CA LEU A 148 10.82 7.51 0.89
C LEU A 148 11.25 8.14 -0.45
N LEU A 149 12.23 9.05 -0.43
CA LEU A 149 12.73 9.66 -1.67
C LEU A 149 13.38 8.61 -2.58
N LEU A 150 14.22 7.73 -2.01
CA LEU A 150 14.84 6.64 -2.76
C LEU A 150 13.81 5.68 -3.35
N SER A 151 12.77 5.30 -2.60
CA SER A 151 11.71 4.43 -3.09
C SER A 151 10.83 5.07 -4.17
N ASN A 152 10.83 6.41 -4.27
CA ASN A 152 10.10 7.19 -5.27
C ASN A 152 10.99 7.64 -6.43
N GLY A 153 12.14 6.99 -6.63
CA GLY A 153 13.01 7.22 -7.79
C GLY A 153 13.92 8.45 -7.70
N TYR A 154 14.00 9.11 -6.54
CA TYR A 154 14.94 10.20 -6.33
C TYR A 154 16.29 9.69 -5.85
N GLU A 155 17.36 10.17 -6.47
CA GLU A 155 18.73 9.79 -6.10
C GLU A 155 19.52 10.99 -5.58
N PHE A 156 20.27 10.79 -4.49
CA PHE A 156 21.18 11.82 -3.99
C PHE A 156 22.52 11.71 -4.72
N LYS A 157 22.74 12.58 -5.70
CA LYS A 157 23.98 12.63 -6.49
C LYS A 157 24.77 13.90 -6.18
N LYS A 158 26.09 13.83 -6.32
CA LYS A 158 26.95 15.02 -6.28
C LYS A 158 26.58 15.89 -7.47
N ASN A 159 26.21 17.14 -7.22
CA ASN A 159 25.94 18.10 -8.30
C ASN A 159 27.21 18.24 -9.12
N LYS A 160 27.20 17.72 -10.35
CA LYS A 160 28.39 17.72 -11.20
C LYS A 160 28.64 19.10 -11.83
N ASN A 161 27.60 19.94 -11.95
CA ASN A 161 27.60 21.33 -12.41
C ASN A 161 26.46 22.12 -11.74
N GLU A 162 26.44 23.46 -11.85
CA GLU A 162 25.33 24.34 -11.39
C GLU A 162 23.94 24.02 -12.02
N ARG A 163 23.90 23.08 -12.97
CA ARG A 163 22.71 22.66 -13.75
C ARG A 163 22.01 21.40 -13.27
N SER A 164 22.53 20.67 -12.29
CA SER A 164 21.91 19.41 -11.86
C SER A 164 20.76 19.66 -10.88
N LEU A 165 19.56 19.83 -11.44
CA LEU A 165 18.30 19.79 -10.69
C LEU A 165 17.94 18.33 -10.35
N LEU A 166 17.18 18.10 -9.27
CA LEU A 166 16.55 16.79 -9.03
C LEU A 166 15.50 16.60 -10.13
N ILE A 167 15.85 15.81 -11.14
CA ILE A 167 15.03 15.53 -12.31
C ILE A 167 14.46 14.11 -12.16
N GLU A 168 13.16 13.97 -12.36
CA GLU A 168 12.49 12.68 -12.56
C GLU A 168 13.25 11.88 -13.62
N ARG A 169 13.39 10.56 -13.49
CA ARG A 169 14.09 9.78 -14.52
C ARG A 169 13.47 10.04 -15.89
N TYR A 170 14.32 10.22 -16.91
CA TYR A 170 13.90 10.64 -18.24
C TYR A 170 12.88 9.68 -18.87
N ASP A 171 13.00 8.39 -18.59
CA ASP A 171 12.12 7.33 -19.09
C ASP A 171 10.71 7.42 -18.45
N ILE A 172 10.63 7.66 -17.14
CA ILE A 172 9.36 7.86 -16.42
C ILE A 172 8.70 9.16 -16.90
N SER A 173 9.48 10.25 -17.03
CA SER A 173 9.00 11.51 -17.59
C SER A 173 8.48 11.31 -19.02
N ALA A 174 9.23 10.64 -19.89
CA ALA A 174 8.82 10.35 -21.26
C ALA A 174 7.54 9.50 -21.31
N TRP A 175 7.42 8.50 -20.44
CA TRP A 175 6.20 7.70 -20.31
C TRP A 175 5.01 8.56 -19.89
N ARG A 176 5.17 9.40 -18.87
CA ARG A 176 4.13 10.31 -18.43
C ARG A 176 3.69 11.27 -19.53
N HIS A 177 4.62 11.81 -20.31
CA HIS A 177 4.28 12.63 -21.48
C HIS A 177 3.51 11.84 -22.54
N ARG A 178 3.91 10.59 -22.85
CA ARG A 178 3.14 9.71 -23.75
C ARG A 178 1.74 9.47 -23.22
N PHE A 179 1.61 9.11 -21.94
CA PHE A 179 0.33 8.90 -21.27
C PHE A 179 -0.57 10.13 -21.38
N LEU A 180 -0.07 11.32 -21.02
CA LEU A 180 -0.84 12.57 -21.07
C LEU A 180 -1.27 12.95 -22.50
N ARG A 181 -0.44 12.68 -23.51
CA ARG A 181 -0.81 12.88 -24.92
C ARG A 181 -1.89 11.90 -25.35
N THR A 182 -1.75 10.63 -25.02
CA THR A 182 -2.75 9.60 -25.34
C THR A 182 -4.08 9.90 -24.66
N MET A 183 -4.08 10.24 -23.37
CA MET A 183 -5.29 10.66 -22.64
C MET A 183 -5.99 11.84 -23.33
N ALA A 184 -5.24 12.87 -23.73
CA ALA A 184 -5.81 14.03 -24.42
C ALA A 184 -6.41 13.67 -25.79
N LEU A 185 -5.74 12.78 -26.54
CA LEU A 185 -6.25 12.26 -27.81
C LEU A 185 -7.54 11.48 -27.62
N LYS A 186 -7.57 10.53 -26.68
CA LYS A 186 -8.73 9.67 -26.42
C LYS A 186 -9.95 10.46 -25.94
N ARG A 187 -9.75 11.48 -25.10
CA ARG A 187 -10.84 12.41 -24.74
C ARG A 187 -11.35 13.21 -25.94
N ARG A 188 -10.46 13.66 -26.83
CA ARG A 188 -10.86 14.38 -28.07
C ARG A 188 -11.66 13.49 -29.02
N GLU A 189 -11.31 12.20 -29.09
CA GLU A 189 -12.05 11.19 -29.85
C GLU A 189 -13.41 10.84 -29.20
N GLY A 190 -13.72 11.37 -28.01
CA GLY A 190 -14.94 11.04 -27.28
C GLY A 190 -14.96 9.62 -26.72
N LYS A 191 -13.79 8.98 -26.57
CA LYS A 191 -13.67 7.63 -26.01
C LYS A 191 -14.01 7.65 -24.52
N SER A 192 -14.77 6.64 -24.09
CA SER A 192 -15.08 6.43 -22.69
C SER A 192 -13.83 5.99 -21.93
N ILE A 193 -13.47 6.72 -20.88
CA ILE A 193 -12.28 6.41 -20.06
C ILE A 193 -12.74 5.77 -18.76
N ILE A 194 -12.35 4.50 -18.57
CA ILE A 194 -12.64 3.71 -17.38
C ILE A 194 -11.37 3.60 -16.56
N TYR A 195 -11.42 4.05 -15.32
CA TYR A 195 -10.38 3.90 -14.33
C TYR A 195 -10.67 2.66 -13.49
N LEU A 196 -9.70 1.77 -13.35
CA LEU A 196 -9.78 0.63 -12.44
C LEU A 196 -8.55 0.57 -11.54
N ASP A 197 -8.73 -0.05 -10.39
CA ASP A 197 -7.67 -0.29 -9.41
C ASP A 197 -8.17 -1.25 -8.31
N GLU A 198 -7.27 -1.63 -7.41
CA GLU A 198 -7.58 -2.36 -6.19
C GLU A 198 -7.24 -1.57 -4.93
N THR A 199 -8.02 -1.76 -3.88
CA THR A 199 -7.71 -1.19 -2.56
C THR A 199 -8.10 -2.14 -1.44
N TYR A 200 -7.72 -1.80 -0.21
CA TYR A 200 -8.13 -2.57 0.96
C TYR A 200 -8.63 -1.68 2.10
N ILE A 201 -9.49 -2.27 2.94
CA ILE A 201 -10.01 -1.68 4.17
C ILE A 201 -9.92 -2.70 5.30
N HIS A 202 -9.39 -2.27 6.44
CA HIS A 202 -9.40 -3.08 7.66
C HIS A 202 -10.74 -2.97 8.37
N LYS A 203 -11.24 -4.06 8.98
CA LYS A 203 -12.47 -4.05 9.78
C LYS A 203 -12.51 -2.93 10.82
N ASN A 204 -11.37 -2.62 11.42
CA ASN A 204 -11.28 -1.62 12.49
C ASN A 204 -10.97 -0.21 11.96
N TYR A 205 -11.15 0.03 10.65
CA TYR A 205 -10.99 1.35 10.04
C TYR A 205 -12.06 2.31 10.54
N LYS A 206 -11.66 3.24 11.41
CA LYS A 206 -12.53 4.20 12.11
C LYS A 206 -11.98 5.63 12.00
N PRO A 207 -12.81 6.66 12.21
CA PRO A 207 -12.33 8.04 12.28
C PRO A 207 -11.28 8.19 13.37
N LYS A 208 -10.13 8.80 13.04
CA LYS A 208 -9.02 8.99 13.99
C LYS A 208 -9.32 10.05 15.07
N LYS A 209 -10.35 10.88 14.86
CA LYS A 209 -10.73 11.99 15.74
C LYS A 209 -12.24 11.96 15.97
N SER A 210 -12.68 12.20 17.20
CA SER A 210 -14.09 12.36 17.58
C SER A 210 -14.20 13.36 18.74
N TRP A 211 -15.33 14.06 18.82
CA TRP A 211 -15.66 14.89 19.98
C TRP A 211 -15.94 13.98 21.20
N GLN A 212 -15.42 14.35 22.37
CA GLN A 212 -15.52 13.57 23.60
C GLN A 212 -15.99 14.47 24.74
N GLY A 213 -16.85 13.95 25.62
CA GLY A 213 -17.30 14.68 26.80
C GLY A 213 -16.23 14.70 27.91
N PRO A 214 -16.33 15.60 28.89
CA PRO A 214 -15.34 15.76 29.96
C PRO A 214 -15.10 14.51 30.81
N SER A 215 -16.09 13.62 30.88
CA SER A 215 -16.07 12.37 31.66
C SER A 215 -16.06 11.11 30.79
N THR A 216 -16.03 11.26 29.46
CA THR A 216 -16.09 10.15 28.51
C THR A 216 -14.70 9.89 27.96
N SER A 217 -14.00 8.91 28.51
CA SER A 217 -12.76 8.40 27.92
C SER A 217 -13.07 7.85 26.52
N GLY A 218 -12.53 8.48 25.48
CA GLY A 218 -12.74 8.04 24.11
C GLY A 218 -12.41 6.57 23.91
N ALA A 219 -13.25 5.88 23.14
CA ALA A 219 -13.03 4.51 22.70
C ALA A 219 -11.84 4.41 21.72
N ILE A 220 -10.63 4.74 22.19
CA ILE A 220 -9.38 4.39 21.52
C ILE A 220 -8.91 3.10 22.18
N GLU A 221 -9.60 2.01 21.88
CA GLU A 221 -8.99 0.71 22.09
C GLU A 221 -7.87 0.55 21.06
N ASN A 222 -6.71 0.05 21.50
CA ASN A 222 -5.70 -0.50 20.60
C ASN A 222 -6.27 -1.77 19.96
N VAL A 223 -7.22 -1.60 19.04
CA VAL A 223 -7.83 -2.75 18.38
C VAL A 223 -6.78 -3.34 17.46
N SER A 224 -6.53 -4.65 17.58
CA SER A 224 -5.69 -5.40 16.67
C SER A 224 -6.05 -5.08 15.22
N ILE A 225 -5.07 -5.09 14.30
CA ILE A 225 -5.30 -4.86 12.87
C ILE A 225 -6.33 -5.92 12.42
N GLY A 226 -7.58 -5.51 12.27
CA GLY A 226 -8.70 -6.41 12.04
C GLY A 226 -8.62 -7.05 10.65
N LYS A 227 -9.53 -8.00 10.38
CA LYS A 227 -9.66 -8.67 9.09
C LYS A 227 -9.64 -7.64 7.95
N ARG A 228 -8.85 -7.91 6.91
CA ARG A 228 -8.73 -7.07 5.72
C ARG A 228 -9.77 -7.48 4.67
N TYR A 229 -10.40 -6.48 4.08
CA TYR A 229 -11.29 -6.61 2.93
C TYR A 229 -10.60 -5.98 1.73
N ILE A 230 -10.45 -6.76 0.67
CA ILE A 230 -9.90 -6.35 -0.62
C ILE A 230 -11.09 -5.95 -1.50
N ILE A 231 -10.92 -4.86 -2.21
CA ILE A 231 -11.94 -4.23 -3.04
C ILE A 231 -11.33 -4.00 -4.42
N VAL A 232 -12.05 -4.39 -5.46
CA VAL A 232 -11.72 -4.16 -6.86
C VAL A 232 -12.92 -3.47 -7.49
N HIS A 233 -12.71 -2.39 -8.22
CA HIS A 233 -13.80 -1.67 -8.88
C HIS A 233 -13.30 -0.90 -10.11
N ALA A 234 -14.23 -0.39 -10.88
CA ALA A 234 -13.98 0.44 -12.04
C ALA A 234 -15.07 1.49 -12.19
N GLY A 235 -14.73 2.64 -12.76
CA GLY A 235 -15.68 3.71 -13.03
C GLY A 235 -15.13 4.78 -13.97
N SER A 236 -15.99 5.71 -14.34
CA SER A 236 -15.71 6.80 -15.29
C SER A 236 -16.35 8.10 -14.81
N GLU A 237 -16.22 9.17 -15.60
CA GLU A 237 -16.97 10.41 -15.36
C GLU A 237 -18.50 10.21 -15.37
N LYS A 238 -19.01 9.14 -16.00
CA LYS A 238 -20.44 8.80 -16.02
C LYS A 238 -20.89 8.09 -14.74
N GLY A 239 -19.95 7.72 -13.85
CA GLY A 239 -20.21 6.98 -12.63
C GLY A 239 -19.52 5.62 -12.59
N PRO A 240 -19.83 4.80 -11.56
CA PRO A 240 -19.26 3.47 -11.40
C PRO A 240 -19.75 2.54 -12.52
N VAL A 241 -18.88 1.61 -12.98
CA VAL A 241 -19.31 0.57 -13.90
C VAL A 241 -20.27 -0.37 -13.14
N PRO A 242 -21.51 -0.58 -13.62
CA PRO A 242 -22.49 -1.42 -12.94
C PRO A 242 -21.96 -2.83 -12.69
N ASN A 243 -22.31 -3.43 -11.55
CA ASN A 243 -21.94 -4.80 -11.16
C ASN A 243 -20.43 -5.12 -11.15
N SER A 244 -19.55 -4.14 -11.32
CA SER A 244 -18.10 -4.35 -11.34
C SER A 244 -17.47 -4.34 -9.96
N LEU A 245 -18.17 -3.88 -8.92
CA LEU A 245 -17.65 -3.88 -7.54
C LEU A 245 -17.48 -5.31 -7.03
N LEU A 246 -16.25 -5.67 -6.69
CA LEU A 246 -15.91 -6.92 -6.01
C LEU A 246 -15.35 -6.60 -4.64
N VAL A 247 -15.93 -7.19 -3.60
CA VAL A 247 -15.46 -7.08 -2.22
C VAL A 247 -15.30 -8.49 -1.67
N PHE A 248 -14.13 -8.81 -1.14
CA PHE A 248 -13.89 -10.09 -0.49
C PHE A 248 -12.87 -9.94 0.65
N SER A 249 -12.97 -10.82 1.65
CA SER A 249 -12.08 -10.77 2.79
C SER A 249 -10.92 -11.76 2.63
N SER A 250 -9.72 -11.35 3.03
CA SER A 250 -8.57 -12.26 3.12
C SER A 250 -8.86 -13.43 4.07
N LYS A 251 -8.42 -14.64 3.70
CA LYS A 251 -8.40 -15.81 4.60
C LYS A 251 -7.20 -15.78 5.56
N SER A 252 -6.22 -14.92 5.30
CA SER A 252 -4.92 -14.84 5.98
C SER A 252 -4.86 -13.65 6.95
N LYS A 253 -4.12 -13.81 8.06
CA LYS A 253 -3.81 -12.74 9.03
C LYS A 253 -2.53 -11.95 8.67
N MET A 254 -1.87 -12.25 7.55
CA MET A 254 -0.60 -11.62 7.17
C MET A 254 -0.81 -10.36 6.30
N ALA A 255 0.13 -9.43 6.43
CA ALA A 255 0.03 -8.06 5.94
C ALA A 255 0.20 -7.90 4.41
N ASP A 256 0.53 -8.97 3.69
CA ASP A 256 0.79 -8.96 2.25
C ASP A 256 -0.46 -9.37 1.45
N TYR A 257 -0.98 -8.44 0.64
CA TYR A 257 -2.23 -8.58 -0.12
C TYR A 257 -2.03 -9.27 -1.48
N HIS A 258 -0.78 -9.39 -1.95
CA HIS A 258 -0.45 -9.96 -3.25
C HIS A 258 -0.78 -11.48 -3.38
N HIS A 259 -1.10 -12.14 -2.26
CA HIS A 259 -1.53 -13.55 -2.30
C HIS A 259 -3.02 -13.73 -2.57
N ASP A 260 -3.86 -12.79 -2.13
CA ASP A 260 -5.32 -12.93 -2.23
C ASP A 260 -5.85 -12.38 -3.57
N MET A 261 -5.29 -11.26 -4.04
CA MET A 261 -5.52 -10.76 -5.41
C MET A 261 -4.34 -11.15 -6.28
N ASN A 262 -4.60 -11.99 -7.29
CA ASN A 262 -3.59 -12.53 -8.20
C ASN A 262 -4.11 -12.49 -9.64
N ALA A 263 -3.27 -12.86 -10.61
CA ALA A 263 -3.60 -12.78 -12.03
C ALA A 263 -4.87 -13.57 -12.40
N VAL A 264 -5.06 -14.76 -11.79
CA VAL A 264 -6.23 -15.60 -12.02
C VAL A 264 -7.51 -14.91 -11.55
N ASN A 265 -7.50 -14.38 -10.33
CA ASN A 265 -8.65 -13.67 -9.75
C ASN A 265 -8.93 -12.36 -10.50
N PHE A 266 -7.89 -11.63 -10.90
CA PHE A 266 -8.02 -10.41 -11.69
C PHE A 266 -8.64 -10.68 -13.07
N ASN A 267 -8.10 -11.65 -13.81
CA ASN A 267 -8.63 -12.00 -15.13
C ASN A 267 -10.05 -12.60 -15.04
N LYS A 268 -10.37 -13.31 -13.95
CA LYS A 268 -11.74 -13.73 -13.67
C LYS A 268 -12.66 -12.53 -13.46
N TRP A 269 -12.25 -11.55 -12.67
CA TRP A 269 -13.01 -10.32 -12.46
C TRP A 269 -13.19 -9.53 -13.76
N LEU A 270 -12.15 -9.42 -14.60
CA LEU A 270 -12.27 -8.81 -15.94
C LEU A 270 -13.36 -9.50 -16.77
N ARG A 271 -13.31 -10.83 -16.87
CA ARG A 271 -14.25 -11.64 -17.66
C ARG A 271 -15.68 -11.62 -17.14
N GLU A 272 -15.87 -11.70 -15.82
CA GLU A 272 -17.20 -11.92 -15.23
C GLU A 272 -17.87 -10.62 -14.76
N LYS A 273 -17.10 -9.57 -14.47
CA LYS A 273 -17.58 -8.36 -13.79
C LYS A 273 -17.32 -7.09 -14.58
N LEU A 274 -16.13 -6.90 -15.14
CA LEU A 274 -15.84 -5.66 -15.87
C LEU A 274 -16.39 -5.70 -17.30
N ILE A 275 -15.83 -6.56 -18.16
CA ILE A 275 -16.11 -6.62 -19.60
C ILE A 275 -17.61 -6.73 -19.90
N PRO A 276 -18.40 -7.62 -19.24
CA PRO A 276 -19.83 -7.75 -19.54
C PRO A 276 -20.67 -6.51 -19.22
N ASN A 277 -20.14 -5.59 -18.40
CA ASN A 277 -20.83 -4.37 -17.99
C ASN A 277 -20.29 -3.11 -18.70
N LEU A 278 -19.38 -3.27 -19.67
CA LEU A 278 -18.92 -2.19 -20.55
C LEU A 278 -19.77 -2.16 -21.82
N ASN A 279 -20.60 -1.12 -21.96
CA ASN A 279 -21.56 -1.02 -23.06
C ASN A 279 -20.98 -0.41 -24.35
N GLU A 280 -19.76 0.11 -24.29
CA GLU A 280 -19.11 0.81 -25.41
C GLU A 280 -17.60 0.55 -25.42
N PRO A 281 -16.95 0.57 -26.60
CA PRO A 281 -15.49 0.55 -26.70
C PRO A 281 -14.88 1.65 -25.84
N SER A 282 -13.98 1.26 -24.95
CA SER A 282 -13.51 2.10 -23.85
C SER A 282 -12.00 2.03 -23.72
N VAL A 283 -11.39 3.06 -23.14
CA VAL A 283 -9.99 3.08 -22.74
C VAL A 283 -9.92 2.76 -21.25
N ILE A 284 -9.26 1.65 -20.92
CA ILE A 284 -9.09 1.17 -19.57
C ILE A 284 -7.75 1.66 -19.02
N VAL A 285 -7.80 2.45 -17.95
CA VAL A 285 -6.64 2.97 -17.23
C VAL A 285 -6.40 2.11 -16.00
N MET A 286 -5.19 1.54 -15.90
CA MET A 286 -4.76 0.71 -14.77
C MET A 286 -3.26 0.87 -14.50
N ASP A 287 -2.80 0.42 -13.34
CA ASP A 287 -1.39 0.46 -12.95
C ASP A 287 -0.57 -0.69 -13.60
N ASN A 288 0.66 -0.90 -13.12
CA ASN A 288 1.56 -1.95 -13.63
C ASN A 288 1.81 -3.02 -12.57
N ALA A 289 0.81 -3.35 -11.73
CA ALA A 289 0.97 -4.42 -10.77
C ALA A 289 1.41 -5.72 -11.47
N SER A 290 2.27 -6.49 -10.79
CA SER A 290 2.86 -7.70 -11.36
C SER A 290 1.80 -8.70 -11.85
N TYR A 291 0.68 -8.80 -11.14
CA TYR A 291 -0.44 -9.66 -11.50
C TYR A 291 -1.32 -9.11 -12.63
N HIS A 292 -1.26 -7.82 -12.95
CA HIS A 292 -1.83 -7.29 -14.20
C HIS A 292 -0.89 -7.47 -15.39
N SER A 293 0.41 -7.66 -15.13
CA SER A 293 1.50 -7.59 -16.11
C SER A 293 2.06 -8.97 -16.46
N ILE A 294 1.22 -10.00 -16.47
CA ILE A 294 1.61 -11.36 -16.88
C ILE A 294 1.90 -11.38 -18.38
N ILE A 295 3.18 -11.56 -18.72
CA ILE A 295 3.68 -11.55 -20.09
C ILE A 295 3.40 -12.91 -20.76
N VAL A 296 2.70 -12.88 -21.89
CA VAL A 296 2.39 -14.05 -22.71
C VAL A 296 3.59 -14.43 -23.58
N ASN A 297 4.24 -13.46 -24.22
CA ASN A 297 5.40 -13.64 -25.09
C ASN A 297 6.74 -13.56 -24.32
N LYS A 298 6.83 -14.24 -23.18
CA LYS A 298 7.99 -14.13 -22.28
C LYS A 298 9.26 -14.66 -22.95
N ALA A 299 10.25 -13.79 -23.11
CA ALA A 299 11.58 -14.16 -23.57
C ALA A 299 12.36 -14.94 -22.48
N PRO A 300 13.24 -15.87 -22.87
CA PRO A 300 14.06 -16.63 -21.93
C PRO A 300 15.11 -15.72 -21.26
N THR A 301 15.45 -16.03 -20.01
CA THR A 301 16.42 -15.28 -19.20
C THR A 301 17.68 -16.10 -18.91
N SER A 302 18.64 -15.50 -18.21
CA SER A 302 19.85 -16.18 -17.75
C SER A 302 19.57 -17.41 -16.86
N GLN A 303 18.38 -17.52 -16.28
CA GLN A 303 17.95 -18.68 -15.49
C GLN A 303 17.53 -19.88 -16.35
N ASN A 304 17.13 -19.67 -17.61
CA ASN A 304 16.72 -20.74 -18.52
C ASN A 304 17.90 -21.63 -18.94
N ARG A 305 17.61 -22.86 -19.38
CA ARG A 305 18.64 -23.74 -19.93
C ARG A 305 19.06 -23.23 -21.31
N LYS A 306 20.29 -23.58 -21.72
CA LYS A 306 20.81 -23.19 -23.04
C LYS A 306 19.91 -23.68 -24.18
N ASP A 307 19.33 -24.86 -24.02
CA ASP A 307 18.46 -25.46 -25.04
C ASP A 307 17.12 -24.72 -25.14
N ASP A 308 16.50 -24.32 -24.02
CA ASP A 308 15.29 -23.48 -24.03
C ASP A 308 15.53 -22.15 -24.76
N ILE A 309 16.72 -21.56 -24.58
CA ILE A 309 17.11 -20.31 -25.27
C ILE A 309 17.23 -20.55 -26.79
N ARG A 310 17.84 -21.66 -27.21
CA ARG A 310 17.96 -22.04 -28.63
C ARG A 310 16.59 -22.32 -29.26
N GLU A 311 15.71 -23.00 -28.52
CA GLU A 311 14.34 -23.27 -28.97
C GLU A 311 13.59 -21.96 -29.20
N TRP A 312 13.66 -21.01 -28.26
CA TRP A 312 13.05 -19.69 -28.44
C TRP A 312 13.61 -18.94 -29.64
N LEU A 313 14.94 -18.93 -29.84
CA LEU A 313 15.57 -18.30 -31.01
C LEU A 313 15.10 -18.95 -32.32
N THR A 314 14.98 -20.27 -32.34
CA THR A 314 14.47 -21.04 -33.50
C THR A 314 13.02 -20.68 -33.80
N LEU A 315 12.15 -20.66 -32.78
CA LEU A 315 10.74 -20.29 -32.91
C LEU A 315 10.54 -18.86 -33.43
N ASN A 316 11.45 -17.94 -33.09
CA ASN A 316 11.44 -16.55 -33.54
C ASN A 316 12.25 -16.34 -34.85
N ASN A 317 12.72 -17.41 -35.49
CA ASN A 317 13.52 -17.36 -36.73
C ASN A 317 14.80 -16.51 -36.63
N ILE A 318 15.45 -16.52 -35.46
CA ILE A 318 16.70 -15.80 -35.22
C ILE A 318 17.88 -16.77 -35.45
N PRO A 319 18.78 -16.49 -36.41
CA PRO A 319 19.89 -17.38 -36.70
C PRO A 319 20.91 -17.42 -35.54
N PHE A 320 21.37 -18.61 -35.21
CA PHE A 320 22.47 -18.85 -34.29
C PHE A 320 23.24 -20.11 -34.70
N GLU A 321 24.50 -20.20 -34.28
CA GLU A 321 25.38 -21.36 -34.53
C GLU A 321 25.61 -22.18 -33.25
N ASP A 322 25.91 -23.47 -33.39
CA ASP A 322 26.06 -24.41 -32.26
C ASP A 322 27.16 -24.04 -31.27
N TYR A 323 28.23 -23.39 -31.75
CA TYR A 323 29.37 -22.97 -30.94
C TYR A 323 29.04 -21.78 -30.02
N HIS A 324 27.95 -21.05 -30.26
CA HIS A 324 27.60 -19.89 -29.42
C HIS A 324 27.40 -20.30 -27.97
N THR A 325 28.00 -19.55 -27.08
CA THR A 325 27.86 -19.66 -25.64
C THR A 325 26.46 -19.20 -25.20
N LYS A 326 26.05 -19.57 -23.99
CA LYS A 326 24.77 -19.11 -23.42
C LYS A 326 24.68 -17.58 -23.34
N ALA A 327 25.81 -16.90 -23.08
CA ALA A 327 25.87 -15.45 -23.02
C ALA A 327 25.59 -14.80 -24.39
N GLU A 328 26.19 -15.32 -25.46
CA GLU A 328 25.96 -14.83 -26.83
C GLU A 328 24.51 -15.06 -27.27
N LEU A 329 23.95 -16.24 -26.96
CA LEU A 329 22.54 -16.52 -27.25
C LEU A 329 21.60 -15.56 -26.51
N LEU A 330 21.90 -15.21 -25.25
CA LEU A 330 21.12 -14.20 -24.49
C LEU A 330 21.25 -12.79 -25.09
N CYS A 331 22.40 -12.43 -25.67
CA CYS A 331 22.53 -11.19 -26.42
C CYS A 331 21.63 -11.17 -27.66
N PHE A 332 21.50 -12.30 -28.37
CA PHE A 332 20.56 -12.42 -29.49
C PHE A 332 19.11 -12.31 -29.03
N VAL A 333 18.76 -12.93 -27.91
CA VAL A 333 17.43 -12.77 -27.29
C VAL A 333 17.18 -11.29 -26.97
N LYS A 334 18.05 -10.63 -26.18
CA LYS A 334 17.87 -9.22 -25.76
C LYS A 334 17.66 -8.26 -26.94
N ARG A 335 18.34 -8.49 -28.08
CA ARG A 335 18.23 -7.66 -29.29
C ARG A 335 16.93 -7.88 -30.08
N ASN A 336 16.31 -9.05 -29.95
CA ASN A 336 15.15 -9.45 -30.74
C ASN A 336 13.91 -9.70 -29.87
N THR A 337 13.97 -9.42 -28.57
CA THR A 337 12.81 -9.51 -27.68
C THR A 337 11.75 -8.51 -28.16
N PRO A 338 10.56 -8.96 -28.57
CA PRO A 338 9.47 -8.06 -28.92
C PRO A 338 8.94 -7.33 -27.68
N GLU A 339 8.17 -6.27 -27.91
CA GLU A 339 7.44 -5.59 -26.83
C GLU A 339 6.58 -6.59 -26.04
N PRO A 340 6.52 -6.48 -24.71
CA PRO A 340 5.78 -7.41 -23.88
C PRO A 340 4.28 -7.32 -24.17
N VAL A 341 3.66 -8.47 -24.40
CA VAL A 341 2.22 -8.64 -24.57
C VAL A 341 1.65 -9.19 -23.27
N TYR A 342 0.72 -8.47 -22.67
CA TYR A 342 0.13 -8.83 -21.38
C TYR A 342 -1.20 -9.56 -21.55
N GLU A 343 -1.43 -10.62 -20.77
CA GLU A 343 -2.66 -11.42 -20.83
C GLU A 343 -3.93 -10.58 -20.62
N ALA A 344 -3.91 -9.68 -19.63
CA ALA A 344 -5.04 -8.80 -19.33
C ALA A 344 -5.30 -7.79 -20.46
N ASP A 345 -4.24 -7.31 -21.12
CA ASP A 345 -4.34 -6.31 -22.19
C ASP A 345 -4.95 -6.93 -23.44
N GLU A 346 -4.50 -8.14 -23.82
CA GLU A 346 -5.09 -8.88 -24.94
C GLU A 346 -6.54 -9.26 -24.66
N LEU A 347 -6.86 -9.70 -23.44
CA LEU A 347 -8.25 -9.98 -23.05
C LEU A 347 -9.16 -8.75 -23.24
N LEU A 348 -8.71 -7.57 -22.82
CA LEU A 348 -9.49 -6.34 -23.00
C LEU A 348 -9.60 -5.93 -24.47
N LYS A 349 -8.52 -6.09 -25.23
CA LYS A 349 -8.44 -5.74 -26.65
C LYS A 349 -9.28 -6.65 -27.54
N GLU A 350 -9.29 -7.96 -27.28
CA GLU A 350 -10.17 -8.93 -27.95
C GLU A 350 -11.65 -8.57 -27.76
N ASN A 351 -11.99 -7.90 -26.66
CA ASN A 351 -13.34 -7.42 -26.36
C ASN A 351 -13.57 -5.94 -26.78
N GLY A 352 -12.68 -5.37 -27.61
CA GLY A 352 -12.86 -4.04 -28.18
C GLY A 352 -12.47 -2.87 -27.27
N HIS A 353 -11.73 -3.13 -26.18
CA HIS A 353 -11.25 -2.10 -25.26
C HIS A 353 -9.75 -1.84 -25.45
N GLU A 354 -9.33 -0.59 -25.30
CA GLU A 354 -7.93 -0.20 -25.36
C GLU A 354 -7.36 -0.09 -23.94
N VAL A 355 -6.13 -0.53 -23.71
CA VAL A 355 -5.47 -0.39 -22.41
C VAL A 355 -4.51 0.79 -22.42
N LEU A 356 -4.53 1.57 -21.35
CA LEU A 356 -3.57 2.63 -21.11
C LEU A 356 -2.97 2.52 -19.70
N ARG A 357 -1.75 1.98 -19.64
CA ARG A 357 -0.99 1.79 -18.40
C ARG A 357 -0.52 3.13 -17.83
N LEU A 358 -0.72 3.31 -16.52
CA LEU A 358 -0.21 4.48 -15.79
C LEU A 358 1.32 4.50 -15.80
N PRO A 359 1.94 5.69 -15.85
CA PRO A 359 3.37 5.80 -15.63
C PRO A 359 3.68 5.44 -14.16
N PRO A 360 4.81 4.76 -13.88
CA PRO A 360 5.19 4.40 -12.53
C PRO A 360 5.16 5.61 -11.58
N TYR A 361 4.64 5.42 -10.37
CA TYR A 361 4.54 6.46 -9.31
C TYR A 361 3.61 7.65 -9.62
N HIS A 362 2.60 7.48 -10.47
CA HIS A 362 1.63 8.52 -10.86
C HIS A 362 0.18 8.05 -10.68
N CYS A 363 -0.13 7.53 -9.50
CA CYS A 363 -1.49 7.17 -9.08
C CYS A 363 -2.43 8.39 -9.03
N ASP A 364 -1.91 9.62 -8.92
CA ASP A 364 -2.70 10.86 -9.02
C ASP A 364 -3.30 11.11 -10.41
N LEU A 365 -2.83 10.38 -11.43
CA LEU A 365 -3.45 10.33 -12.75
C LEU A 365 -4.58 9.29 -12.84
N ASN A 366 -4.87 8.57 -11.76
CA ASN A 366 -5.93 7.57 -11.67
C ASN A 366 -7.10 8.09 -10.81
N ALA A 367 -8.26 8.36 -11.42
CA ALA A 367 -9.39 8.99 -10.72
C ALA A 367 -9.99 8.12 -9.61
N ILE A 368 -9.85 6.80 -9.72
CA ILE A 368 -10.40 5.86 -8.74
C ILE A 368 -9.70 5.95 -7.37
N GLU A 369 -8.48 6.47 -7.30
CA GLU A 369 -7.75 6.70 -6.04
C GLU A 369 -8.47 7.73 -5.14
N LEU A 370 -9.05 8.75 -5.77
CA LEU A 370 -9.87 9.74 -5.06
C LEU A 370 -11.22 9.14 -4.63
N ILE A 371 -11.75 8.20 -5.41
CA ILE A 371 -12.97 7.45 -5.06
C ILE A 371 -12.70 6.52 -3.87
N TRP A 372 -11.54 5.87 -3.80
CA TRP A 372 -11.12 5.11 -2.62
C TRP A 372 -11.13 5.98 -1.37
N SER A 373 -10.56 7.17 -1.45
CA SER A 373 -10.53 8.12 -0.35
C SER A 373 -11.94 8.55 0.09
N LEU A 374 -12.85 8.77 -0.86
CA LEU A 374 -14.25 9.08 -0.56
C LEU A 374 -14.99 7.89 0.08
N ALA A 375 -14.89 6.70 -0.51
CA ALA A 375 -15.53 5.48 -0.04
C ALA A 375 -15.08 5.11 1.37
N LYS A 376 -13.76 5.13 1.62
CA LYS A 376 -13.16 4.84 2.93
C LYS A 376 -13.70 5.79 4.00
N ARG A 377 -13.86 7.09 3.71
CA ARG A 377 -14.47 8.05 4.64
C ARG A 377 -15.93 7.70 4.95
N LYS A 378 -16.72 7.34 3.94
CA LYS A 378 -18.12 6.89 4.12
C LYS A 378 -18.16 5.62 4.99
N VAL A 379 -17.30 4.63 4.74
CA VAL A 379 -17.17 3.42 5.57
C VAL A 379 -16.80 3.76 7.02
N ALA A 380 -15.78 4.60 7.23
CA ALA A 380 -15.34 5.00 8.57
C ALA A 380 -16.46 5.68 9.37
N SER A 381 -17.25 6.57 8.75
CA SER A 381 -18.36 7.25 9.43
C SER A 381 -19.46 6.30 9.91
N LYS A 382 -19.63 5.14 9.26
CA LYS A 382 -20.65 4.14 9.60
C LYS A 382 -20.12 3.03 10.52
N ASN A 383 -18.80 2.94 10.70
CA ASN A 383 -18.16 1.83 11.42
C ASN A 383 -18.11 2.04 12.96
N LEU A 384 -19.27 1.94 13.62
CA LEU A 384 -19.43 2.10 15.07
C LEU A 384 -19.38 0.76 15.85
N GLY A 385 -18.49 -0.16 15.48
CA GLY A 385 -18.28 -1.40 16.24
C GLY A 385 -19.14 -2.60 15.81
N LEU A 386 -19.54 -2.64 14.54
CA LEU A 386 -20.47 -3.65 13.99
C LEU A 386 -19.81 -5.03 13.77
N ALA A 387 -20.66 -6.05 13.66
CA ALA A 387 -20.24 -7.43 13.43
C ALA A 387 -19.56 -7.61 12.05
N ALA A 388 -18.72 -8.65 11.89
CA ALA A 388 -17.94 -8.84 10.65
C ALA A 388 -18.82 -9.07 9.40
N ALA A 389 -19.97 -9.73 9.56
CA ALA A 389 -20.91 -9.98 8.46
C ALA A 389 -21.57 -8.68 7.95
N GLU A 390 -21.72 -7.70 8.83
CA GLU A 390 -22.33 -6.40 8.51
C GLU A 390 -21.32 -5.44 7.87
N PHE A 391 -20.02 -5.66 8.09
CA PHE A 391 -18.97 -4.80 7.55
C PHE A 391 -18.84 -4.89 6.03
N GLU A 392 -18.99 -6.08 5.43
CA GLU A 392 -18.98 -6.23 3.97
C GLU A 392 -20.16 -5.48 3.33
N ARG A 393 -21.33 -5.54 3.95
CA ARG A 393 -22.52 -4.78 3.52
C ARG A 393 -22.25 -3.28 3.58
N ILE A 394 -21.66 -2.77 4.67
CA ILE A 394 -21.32 -1.34 4.80
C ILE A 394 -20.33 -0.90 3.72
N ILE A 395 -19.34 -1.73 3.38
CA ILE A 395 -18.44 -1.45 2.27
C ILE A 395 -19.26 -1.30 0.99
N LYS A 396 -20.05 -2.31 0.62
CA LYS A 396 -20.89 -2.29 -0.59
C LYS A 396 -21.81 -1.08 -0.63
N ASP A 397 -22.60 -0.84 0.42
CA ASP A 397 -23.50 0.31 0.55
C ASP A 397 -22.76 1.65 0.43
N SER A 398 -21.53 1.74 0.96
CA SER A 398 -20.73 2.97 0.89
C SER A 398 -20.22 3.24 -0.52
N PHE A 399 -19.85 2.20 -1.27
CA PHE A 399 -19.45 2.30 -2.67
C PHE A 399 -20.64 2.59 -3.59
N GLU A 400 -21.77 1.91 -3.39
CA GLU A 400 -23.00 2.12 -4.14
C GLU A 400 -23.61 3.52 -3.88
N SER A 401 -23.37 4.11 -2.71
CA SER A 401 -23.77 5.48 -2.41
C SER A 401 -22.93 6.56 -3.09
N ILE A 402 -21.89 6.19 -3.86
CA ILE A 402 -21.08 7.15 -4.61
C ILE A 402 -21.78 7.46 -5.93
N THR A 403 -22.19 8.71 -6.05
CA THR A 403 -22.97 9.21 -7.19
C THR A 403 -22.10 9.44 -8.43
N SER A 404 -22.74 9.46 -9.60
CA SER A 404 -22.08 9.83 -10.86
C SER A 404 -21.50 11.24 -10.81
N GLU A 405 -22.14 12.17 -10.10
CA GLU A 405 -21.63 13.53 -9.87
C GLU A 405 -20.35 13.55 -9.03
N GLU A 406 -20.26 12.71 -8.00
CA GLU A 406 -19.03 12.55 -7.21
C GLU A 406 -17.91 11.96 -8.07
N TRP A 407 -18.19 10.95 -8.90
CA TRP A 407 -17.23 10.41 -9.87
C TRP A 407 -16.72 11.46 -10.84
N LYS A 408 -17.64 12.18 -11.49
CA LYS A 408 -17.30 13.27 -12.41
C LYS A 408 -16.38 14.30 -11.76
N LYS A 409 -16.70 14.72 -10.52
CA LYS A 409 -15.87 15.67 -9.77
C LYS A 409 -14.44 15.16 -9.54
N MET A 410 -14.27 13.86 -9.26
CA MET A 410 -12.94 13.27 -9.11
C MET A 410 -12.19 13.18 -10.44
N THR A 411 -12.88 12.82 -11.52
CA THR A 411 -12.29 12.83 -12.88
C THR A 411 -11.88 14.24 -13.31
N ASP A 412 -12.70 15.26 -13.03
CA ASP A 412 -12.37 16.67 -13.29
C ASP A 412 -11.13 17.11 -12.51
N HIS A 413 -10.97 16.65 -11.26
CA HIS A 413 -9.76 16.89 -10.48
C HIS A 413 -8.52 16.27 -11.13
N VAL A 414 -8.60 15.04 -11.61
CA VAL A 414 -7.49 14.39 -12.33
C VAL A 414 -7.16 15.13 -13.62
N ILE A 415 -8.16 15.60 -14.37
CA ILE A 415 -7.93 16.44 -15.56
C ILE A 415 -7.17 17.73 -15.19
N HIS A 416 -7.49 18.34 -14.05
CA HIS A 416 -6.74 19.49 -13.55
C HIS A 416 -5.27 19.12 -13.22
N VAL A 417 -5.04 17.98 -12.56
CA VAL A 417 -3.70 17.45 -12.27
C VAL A 417 -2.91 17.20 -13.57
N GLU A 418 -3.52 16.58 -14.57
CA GLU A 418 -2.92 16.37 -15.89
C GLU A 418 -2.46 17.67 -16.54
N ASN A 419 -3.30 18.72 -16.47
CA ASN A 419 -2.96 20.03 -17.03
C ASN A 419 -1.82 20.71 -16.26
N LYS A 420 -1.79 20.54 -14.93
CA LYS A 420 -0.67 21.01 -14.10
C LYS A 420 0.64 20.34 -14.48
N TYR A 421 0.62 19.03 -14.77
CA TYR A 421 1.80 18.32 -15.28
C TYR A 421 2.27 18.90 -16.62
N LYS A 422 1.36 19.06 -17.58
CA LYS A 422 1.68 19.64 -18.90
C LYS A 422 2.32 21.02 -18.80
N GLU A 423 1.81 21.88 -17.94
CA GLU A 423 2.35 23.22 -17.74
C GLU A 423 3.72 23.18 -17.05
N ARG A 424 3.83 22.39 -15.98
CA ARG A 424 5.08 22.24 -15.22
C ARG A 424 6.22 21.71 -16.09
N ASP A 425 5.94 20.70 -16.91
CA ASP A 425 6.99 20.08 -17.73
C ASP A 425 7.46 21.01 -18.83
N ARG A 426 6.55 21.76 -19.48
CA ARG A 426 6.92 22.83 -20.44
C ARG A 426 7.86 23.85 -19.81
N ILE A 427 7.56 24.30 -18.60
CA ILE A 427 8.42 25.23 -17.86
C ILE A 427 9.77 24.58 -17.53
N THR A 428 9.78 23.31 -17.16
CA THR A 428 11.02 22.58 -16.83
C THR A 428 11.92 22.43 -18.05
N GLU A 429 11.37 22.06 -19.20
CA GLU A 429 12.07 21.93 -20.48
C GLU A 429 12.63 23.27 -20.95
N ASN A 430 11.81 24.33 -20.99
CA ASN A 430 12.25 25.67 -21.36
C ASN A 430 13.38 26.19 -20.44
N ASN A 431 13.29 25.92 -19.14
CA ASN A 431 14.35 26.29 -18.21
C ASN A 431 15.63 25.48 -18.48
N LEU A 432 15.53 24.16 -18.67
CA LEU A 432 16.68 23.31 -19.01
C LEU A 432 17.36 23.77 -20.31
N GLU A 433 16.60 24.08 -21.36
CA GLU A 433 17.13 24.61 -22.61
C GLU A 433 17.79 25.98 -22.42
N SER A 434 17.19 26.89 -21.64
CA SER A 434 17.80 28.20 -21.34
C SER A 434 19.14 28.07 -20.59
N PHE A 435 19.28 27.05 -19.72
CA PHE A 435 20.54 26.74 -19.06
C PHE A 435 21.59 26.20 -20.03
N ILE A 436 21.18 25.49 -21.10
CA ILE A 436 22.08 24.98 -22.15
C ILE A 436 22.51 26.10 -23.09
N ILE A 437 21.59 26.98 -23.51
CA ILE A 437 21.89 28.10 -24.43
C ILE A 437 22.87 29.10 -23.78
N ASN A 438 22.76 29.34 -22.47
CA ASN A 438 23.69 30.20 -21.74
C ASN A 438 25.14 29.64 -21.61
N VAL A 439 25.44 28.46 -22.17
CA VAL A 439 26.83 27.96 -22.35
C VAL A 439 27.46 28.47 -23.63
N GLY A 440 26.65 28.76 -24.65
CA GLY A 440 27.15 29.08 -26.00
C GLY A 440 27.76 30.47 -26.15
N ASN A 441 27.68 31.32 -25.12
CA ASN A 441 28.18 32.70 -25.15
C ASN A 441 29.47 32.93 -24.34
N SER A 442 30.19 31.87 -23.97
CA SER A 442 31.59 32.00 -23.53
C SER A 442 32.48 31.18 -24.44
N ASP A 443 33.15 31.88 -25.36
CA ASP A 443 34.26 31.37 -26.14
C ASP A 443 35.29 30.68 -25.24
N SER A 444 35.48 29.38 -25.44
CA SER A 444 36.79 28.75 -25.37
C SER A 444 36.71 27.42 -26.11
N SER A 445 37.44 27.36 -27.23
CA SER A 445 37.86 26.16 -27.94
C SER A 445 38.17 25.02 -26.98
N ASP A 446 37.51 23.88 -27.16
CA ASP A 446 38.15 22.57 -27.07
C ASP A 446 37.36 21.53 -27.86
N SER A 447 38.13 20.68 -28.52
CA SER A 447 37.77 19.77 -29.61
C SER A 447 36.59 18.84 -29.32
N TYR A 448 35.65 18.81 -30.27
CA TYR A 448 34.64 17.76 -30.40
C TYR A 448 35.29 16.41 -30.71
N GLU A 449 35.32 15.50 -29.73
CA GLU A 449 35.23 14.08 -30.01
C GLU A 449 33.80 13.63 -29.71
N SER A 450 33.12 13.16 -30.75
CA SER A 450 31.79 12.57 -30.69
C SER A 450 31.83 11.31 -29.82
N PHE A 451 31.43 11.42 -28.55
CA PHE A 451 31.09 10.25 -27.76
C PHE A 451 29.78 9.66 -28.32
N GLN A 452 29.91 8.56 -29.07
CA GLN A 452 28.80 7.65 -29.31
C GLN A 452 28.24 7.23 -27.94
N ILE A 453 26.96 7.55 -27.71
CA ILE A 453 26.22 7.08 -26.56
C ILE A 453 25.98 5.58 -26.80
N GLU A 454 26.85 4.73 -26.24
CA GLU A 454 26.49 3.34 -26.00
C GLU A 454 25.33 3.33 -24.98
N VAL A 455 24.16 2.95 -25.49
CA VAL A 455 22.97 2.65 -24.70
C VAL A 455 23.28 1.42 -23.85
N LEU A 456 23.78 1.65 -22.64
CA LEU A 456 23.80 0.63 -21.59
C LEU A 456 22.46 0.72 -20.85
N ASP A 457 21.46 0.03 -21.40
CA ASP A 457 20.24 -0.35 -20.70
C ASP A 457 20.60 -1.27 -19.54
N SER A 458 20.75 -0.67 -18.35
CA SER A 458 20.95 -1.37 -17.09
C SER A 458 19.60 -1.76 -16.46
N ASP A 459 19.17 -2.97 -16.80
CA ASP A 459 18.69 -4.03 -15.91
C ASP A 459 17.82 -3.63 -14.69
N PHE A 460 16.52 -3.94 -14.78
CA PHE A 460 15.66 -4.20 -13.62
C PHE A 460 15.52 -5.72 -13.46
N ASP A 461 16.41 -6.29 -12.66
CA ASP A 461 16.26 -7.62 -12.09
C ASP A 461 15.51 -7.47 -10.77
N TYR A 462 14.21 -7.81 -10.75
CA TYR A 462 13.44 -7.89 -9.51
C TYR A 462 13.86 -9.16 -8.77
N GLY A 463 14.80 -9.01 -7.85
CA GLY A 463 15.12 -10.02 -6.85
C GLY A 463 13.90 -10.32 -5.98
N SER A 464 13.52 -11.59 -6.01
CA SER A 464 12.60 -12.26 -5.11
C SER A 464 13.05 -12.19 -3.66
N GLU A 465 12.16 -11.76 -2.76
CA GLU A 465 11.85 -12.40 -1.46
C GLU A 465 10.55 -11.81 -0.87
#